data_AF-A0A7Y2AAJ0-F1
#
_entry.id   AF-A0A7Y2AAJ0-F1
#
_cell.length_a   1.000
_cell.length_b   1.000
_cell.length_c   1.000
_cell.angle_alpha   90.00
_cell.angle_beta   90.00
_cell.angle_gamma   90.00
#
_symmetry.space_group_name_H-M   'P 1'
#
loop_
_entity.id
_entity.type
_entity.pdbx_description
1 polymer ?
#
loop_
_entity_poly.entity_id
_entity_poly.type
_entity_poly.pdbx_seq_one_letter_code
_entity_poly.pdbx_strand_id
1 'polypeptide(L)'
;MIKFFRKIRQRLLSESKFSKYLIYALGEIILVVIGILIALQINNWNQDRINNITRVELIEGIVNDLDQDISSLENSIGWFESRLAFMERHFTKSDFSATPTDTLLLIMDGSTVPFAVTDLSYEKAKNLGITQLCRDDSLALRINEYYTQTMEFLQIVSEFEFDELVKDNDFWMKNQEGIEFQYATSFDIPLLQDTTERRANILEAFVSPKGRNYIKSECHMKQQMLEIQKNNLETVTKLREDIVNYLKS
;
A
#
# COMPACT_ATOMS: atom_id res chain seq x y z
N MET A 1 -46.45 -40.93 -9.90
CA MET A 1 -46.46 -41.17 -8.44
C MET A 1 -47.79 -40.85 -7.74
N ILE A 2 -48.59 -39.88 -8.18
CA ILE A 2 -49.85 -39.50 -7.49
C ILE A 2 -50.93 -40.61 -7.39
N LYS A 3 -51.04 -41.52 -8.38
CA LYS A 3 -52.11 -42.54 -8.39
C LYS A 3 -51.94 -43.66 -7.35
N PHE A 4 -50.71 -43.99 -6.97
CA PHE A 4 -50.41 -45.06 -6.02
C PHE A 4 -50.74 -44.62 -4.59
N PHE A 5 -50.24 -43.46 -4.17
CA PHE A 5 -50.58 -42.84 -2.89
C PHE A 5 -52.07 -42.51 -2.77
N ARG A 6 -52.76 -42.17 -3.87
CA ARG A 6 -54.22 -41.94 -3.90
C ARG A 6 -55.04 -43.19 -3.52
N LYS A 7 -54.67 -44.38 -4.03
CA LYS A 7 -55.36 -45.63 -3.70
C LYS A 7 -55.14 -46.06 -2.24
N ILE A 8 -53.95 -45.82 -1.70
CA ILE A 8 -53.63 -46.08 -0.28
C ILE A 8 -54.43 -45.13 0.62
N ARG A 9 -54.55 -43.85 0.25
CA ARG A 9 -55.39 -42.85 0.94
C ARG A 9 -56.85 -43.27 1.06
N GLN A 10 -57.45 -43.71 -0.05
CA GLN A 10 -58.85 -44.12 -0.10
C GLN A 10 -59.13 -45.36 0.78
N ARG A 11 -58.21 -46.33 0.83
CA ARG A 11 -58.34 -47.53 1.67
C ARG A 11 -58.18 -47.26 3.17
N LEU A 12 -57.30 -46.32 3.56
CA LEU A 12 -57.06 -45.98 4.97
C LEU A 12 -58.18 -45.11 5.58
N LEU A 13 -58.86 -44.30 4.76
CA LEU A 13 -59.99 -43.47 5.19
C LEU A 13 -61.28 -44.29 5.40
N SER A 14 -61.46 -45.43 4.70
CA SER A 14 -62.66 -46.27 4.84
C SER A 14 -62.67 -47.20 6.05
N GLU A 15 -61.54 -47.40 6.75
CA GLU A 15 -61.38 -48.39 7.82
C GLU A 15 -61.33 -47.79 9.26
N SER A 16 -61.80 -46.56 9.51
CA SER A 16 -61.68 -45.85 10.82
C SER A 16 -60.26 -45.74 11.40
N LYS A 17 -59.22 -45.99 10.59
CA LYS A 17 -57.79 -45.95 10.96
C LYS A 17 -57.15 -44.57 10.75
N PHE A 18 -57.85 -43.50 11.18
CA PHE A 18 -57.35 -42.12 11.07
C PHE A 18 -55.95 -41.94 11.69
N SER A 19 -55.69 -42.61 12.83
CA SER A 19 -54.37 -42.62 13.47
C SER A 19 -53.27 -43.18 12.55
N LYS A 20 -53.53 -44.24 11.77
CA LYS A 20 -52.50 -44.79 10.85
C LYS A 20 -52.23 -43.83 9.70
N TYR A 21 -53.27 -43.20 9.16
CA TYR A 21 -53.14 -42.20 8.11
C TYR A 21 -52.33 -40.97 8.57
N LEU A 22 -52.55 -40.50 9.80
CA LEU A 22 -51.79 -39.40 10.41
C LEU A 22 -50.30 -39.74 10.52
N ILE A 23 -49.96 -40.96 10.97
CA ILE A 23 -48.57 -41.43 11.09
C ILE A 23 -47.87 -41.49 9.72
N TYR A 24 -48.55 -41.99 8.69
CA TYR A 24 -47.99 -42.04 7.33
C TYR A 24 -47.79 -40.65 6.72
N ALA A 25 -48.76 -39.74 6.87
CA ALA A 25 -48.63 -38.36 6.39
C ALA A 25 -47.52 -37.60 7.13
N LEU A 26 -47.36 -37.84 8.44
CA LEU A 26 -46.27 -37.27 9.23
C LEU A 26 -44.91 -37.80 8.76
N GLY A 27 -44.82 -39.10 8.47
CA GLY A 27 -43.60 -39.71 7.91
C GLY A 27 -43.21 -39.11 6.55
N GLU A 28 -44.17 -38.86 5.67
CA GLU A 28 -43.93 -38.21 4.37
C GLU A 28 -43.45 -36.76 4.53
N ILE A 29 -44.04 -36.00 5.44
CA ILE A 29 -43.60 -34.63 5.76
C ILE A 29 -42.16 -34.65 6.30
N ILE A 30 -41.84 -35.53 7.24
CA ILE A 30 -40.48 -35.66 7.81
C ILE A 30 -39.48 -36.01 6.70
N LEU A 31 -39.83 -36.91 5.79
CA LEU A 31 -38.94 -37.32 4.69
C LEU A 31 -38.69 -36.17 3.70
N VAL A 32 -39.73 -35.39 3.36
CA VAL A 32 -39.60 -34.19 2.54
C VAL A 32 -38.75 -33.12 3.25
N VAL A 33 -38.98 -32.89 4.54
CA VAL A 33 -38.19 -31.93 5.34
C VAL A 33 -36.72 -32.32 5.38
N ILE A 34 -36.39 -33.60 5.60
CA ILE A 34 -35.01 -34.10 5.55
C ILE A 34 -34.41 -33.87 4.15
N GLY A 35 -35.17 -34.12 3.08
CA GLY A 35 -34.73 -33.84 1.71
C GLY A 35 -34.38 -32.37 1.47
N ILE A 36 -35.23 -31.45 1.95
CA ILE A 36 -35.00 -30.00 1.84
C ILE A 36 -33.77 -29.58 2.67
N LEU A 37 -33.63 -30.08 3.90
CA LEU A 37 -32.49 -29.77 4.76
C LEU A 37 -31.17 -30.23 4.14
N ILE A 38 -31.13 -31.44 3.56
CA ILE A 38 -29.93 -31.94 2.86
C ILE A 38 -29.62 -31.07 1.65
N ALA A 39 -30.62 -30.69 0.84
CA ALA A 39 -30.41 -29.82 -0.31
C ALA A 39 -29.86 -28.44 0.10
N LEU A 40 -30.41 -27.85 1.17
CA LEU A 40 -29.92 -26.60 1.74
C LEU A 40 -28.49 -26.75 2.28
N GLN A 41 -28.18 -27.85 2.96
CA GLN A 41 -26.86 -28.13 3.49
C GLN A 41 -25.81 -28.25 2.37
N ILE A 42 -26.13 -28.95 1.29
CA ILE A 42 -25.24 -29.08 0.11
C ILE A 42 -25.00 -27.71 -0.53
N ASN A 43 -26.05 -26.89 -0.67
CA ASN A 43 -25.93 -25.56 -1.24
C ASN A 43 -25.05 -24.65 -0.37
N ASN A 44 -25.29 -24.63 0.94
CA ASN A 44 -24.50 -23.84 1.88
C ASN A 44 -23.03 -24.29 1.88
N TRP A 45 -22.77 -25.61 1.89
CA TRP A 45 -21.40 -26.13 1.83
C TRP A 45 -20.67 -25.74 0.54
N ASN A 46 -21.34 -25.77 -0.61
CA ASN A 46 -20.74 -25.32 -1.86
C ASN A 46 -20.46 -23.80 -1.84
N GLN A 47 -21.36 -23.00 -1.26
CA GLN A 47 -21.15 -21.56 -1.14
C GLN A 47 -19.98 -21.25 -0.20
N ASP A 48 -19.89 -21.93 0.94
CA ASP A 48 -18.78 -21.77 1.88
C ASP A 48 -17.44 -22.15 1.25
N ARG A 49 -17.42 -23.20 0.42
CA ARG A 49 -16.22 -23.59 -0.34
C ARG A 49 -15.79 -22.50 -1.32
N ILE A 50 -16.72 -21.94 -2.10
CA ILE A 50 -16.41 -20.86 -3.06
C ILE A 50 -15.91 -19.62 -2.33
N ASN A 51 -16.60 -19.22 -1.26
CA ASN A 51 -16.19 -18.09 -0.43
C ASN A 51 -14.79 -18.30 0.15
N ASN A 52 -14.45 -19.52 0.59
CA ASN A 52 -13.13 -19.83 1.11
C ASN A 52 -12.03 -19.72 0.03
N ILE A 53 -12.30 -20.16 -1.20
CA ILE A 53 -11.36 -20.01 -2.32
C ILE A 53 -11.11 -18.53 -2.61
N THR A 54 -12.17 -17.74 -2.78
CA THR A 54 -12.05 -16.29 -3.01
C THR A 54 -11.29 -15.60 -1.88
N ARG A 55 -11.53 -15.98 -0.62
CA ARG A 55 -10.80 -15.43 0.53
C ARG A 55 -9.30 -15.72 0.46
N VAL A 56 -8.92 -16.96 0.18
CA VAL A 56 -7.51 -17.33 0.06
C VAL A 56 -6.84 -16.57 -1.08
N GLU A 57 -7.49 -16.48 -2.25
CA GLU A 57 -6.98 -15.72 -3.40
C GLU A 57 -6.76 -14.23 -3.06
N LEU A 58 -7.68 -13.62 -2.30
CA LEU A 58 -7.54 -12.22 -1.87
C LEU A 58 -6.40 -12.03 -0.86
N ILE A 59 -6.26 -12.94 0.09
CA ILE A 59 -5.19 -12.88 1.09
C ILE A 59 -3.83 -13.09 0.42
N GLU A 60 -3.71 -14.03 -0.51
CA GLU A 60 -2.51 -14.21 -1.33
C GLU A 60 -2.22 -12.97 -2.18
N GLY A 61 -3.26 -12.35 -2.75
CA GLY A 61 -3.14 -11.06 -3.44
C GLY A 61 -2.58 -9.97 -2.54
N ILE A 62 -3.09 -9.85 -1.31
CA ILE A 62 -2.59 -8.89 -0.32
C ILE A 62 -1.13 -9.18 0.01
N VAL A 63 -0.71 -10.44 0.19
CA VAL A 63 0.71 -10.77 0.41
C VAL A 63 1.58 -10.25 -0.74
N ASN A 64 1.14 -10.43 -1.99
CA ASN A 64 1.87 -9.92 -3.15
C ASN A 64 1.92 -8.39 -3.19
N ASP A 65 0.84 -7.71 -2.79
CA ASP A 65 0.80 -6.25 -2.69
C ASP A 65 1.78 -5.76 -1.60
N LEU A 66 1.81 -6.41 -0.43
CA LEU A 66 2.75 -6.10 0.65
C LEU A 66 4.21 -6.38 0.25
N ASP A 67 4.49 -7.39 -0.57
CA ASP A 67 5.83 -7.65 -1.13
C ASP A 67 6.32 -6.51 -2.02
N GLN A 68 5.42 -5.90 -2.79
CA GLN A 68 5.73 -4.73 -3.62
C GLN A 68 5.95 -3.49 -2.77
N ASP A 69 5.15 -3.31 -1.72
CA ASP A 69 5.32 -2.21 -0.76
C ASP A 69 6.67 -2.32 -0.06
N ILE A 70 7.05 -3.51 0.43
CA ILE A 70 8.38 -3.79 1.03
C ILE A 70 9.49 -3.40 0.08
N SER A 71 9.45 -3.90 -1.16
CA SER A 71 10.47 -3.61 -2.17
C SER A 71 10.59 -2.11 -2.46
N SER A 72 9.46 -1.40 -2.50
CA SER A 72 9.41 0.05 -2.74
C SER A 72 9.97 0.85 -1.57
N LEU A 73 9.68 0.42 -0.34
CA LEU A 73 10.23 1.00 0.88
C LEU A 73 11.74 0.78 0.99
N GLU A 74 12.25 -0.42 0.71
CA GLU A 74 13.68 -0.72 0.73
C GLU A 74 14.46 0.14 -0.28
N ASN A 75 13.94 0.28 -1.50
CA ASN A 75 14.54 1.15 -2.52
C ASN A 75 14.58 2.61 -2.07
N SER A 76 13.49 3.10 -1.48
CA SER A 76 13.36 4.49 -1.02
C SER A 76 14.28 4.76 0.18
N ILE A 77 14.37 3.83 1.14
CA ILE A 77 15.33 3.86 2.25
C ILE A 77 16.76 3.95 1.72
N GLY A 78 17.15 3.06 0.81
CA GLY A 78 18.50 3.06 0.24
C GLY A 78 18.84 4.37 -0.49
N TRP A 79 17.84 4.97 -1.13
CA TRP A 79 17.98 6.29 -1.75
C TRP A 79 18.22 7.40 -0.70
N PHE A 80 17.41 7.46 0.36
CA PHE A 80 17.57 8.47 1.43
C PHE A 80 18.91 8.31 2.14
N GLU A 81 19.33 7.08 2.44
CA GLU A 81 20.63 6.81 3.06
C GLU A 81 21.78 7.29 2.17
N SER A 82 21.70 7.04 0.86
CA SER A 82 22.70 7.51 -0.10
C SER A 82 22.73 9.03 -0.19
N ARG A 83 21.56 9.69 -0.22
CA ARG A 83 21.45 11.15 -0.27
C ARG A 83 21.99 11.80 1.00
N LEU A 84 21.66 11.28 2.18
CA LEU A 84 22.15 11.78 3.46
C LEU A 84 23.66 11.55 3.61
N ALA A 85 24.19 10.40 3.19
CA ALA A 85 25.62 10.13 3.21
C ALA A 85 26.41 11.08 2.27
N PHE A 86 25.83 11.43 1.12
CA PHE A 86 26.38 12.47 0.24
C PHE A 86 26.39 13.82 0.95
N MET A 87 25.28 14.24 1.55
CA MET A 87 25.16 15.49 2.28
C MET A 87 26.16 15.58 3.45
N GLU A 88 26.26 14.52 4.26
CA GLU A 88 27.20 14.46 5.37
C GLU A 88 28.65 14.65 4.91
N ARG A 89 29.03 14.00 3.80
CA ARG A 89 30.39 14.07 3.25
C ARG A 89 30.74 15.45 2.71
N HIS A 90 29.77 16.14 2.10
CA HIS A 90 30.05 17.33 1.30
C HIS A 90 29.59 18.65 1.95
N PHE A 91 28.58 18.64 2.82
CA PHE A 91 27.97 19.85 3.39
C PHE A 91 28.35 20.16 4.85
N THR A 92 29.08 19.26 5.52
CA THR A 92 29.53 19.45 6.92
C THR A 92 30.73 20.40 7.06
N LYS A 93 31.30 20.86 5.94
CA LYS A 93 32.45 21.76 5.92
C LYS A 93 32.07 23.18 6.35
N SER A 94 33.07 23.93 6.86
CA SER A 94 32.94 25.35 7.17
C SER A 94 33.36 26.27 6.01
N ASP A 95 34.19 25.77 5.10
CA ASP A 95 34.65 26.49 3.89
C ASP A 95 34.38 25.66 2.64
N PHE A 96 33.84 26.32 1.62
CA PHE A 96 33.45 25.75 0.33
C PHE A 96 34.19 26.39 -0.86
N SER A 97 35.14 27.30 -0.60
CA SER A 97 35.91 28.01 -1.62
C SER A 97 36.63 27.07 -2.60
N ALA A 98 37.13 25.94 -2.10
CA ALA A 98 37.80 24.90 -2.88
C ALA A 98 36.86 23.78 -3.38
N THR A 99 35.58 23.81 -3.04
CA THR A 99 34.62 22.78 -3.46
C THR A 99 34.32 22.92 -4.96
N PRO A 100 34.40 21.83 -5.76
CA PRO A 100 34.06 21.88 -7.18
C PRO A 100 32.64 22.40 -7.41
N THR A 101 32.44 23.16 -8.49
CA THR A 101 31.13 23.74 -8.82
C THR A 101 30.06 22.67 -8.96
N ASP A 102 30.38 21.55 -9.62
CA ASP A 102 29.44 20.43 -9.80
C ASP A 102 29.01 19.83 -8.46
N THR A 103 29.92 19.76 -7.47
CA THR A 103 29.57 19.30 -6.12
C THR A 103 28.63 20.28 -5.42
N LEU A 104 28.83 21.59 -5.58
CA LEU A 104 27.91 22.59 -5.02
C LEU A 104 26.52 22.46 -5.64
N LEU A 105 26.45 22.31 -6.97
CA LEU A 105 25.19 22.13 -7.70
C LEU A 105 24.48 20.84 -7.28
N LEU A 106 25.19 19.73 -7.09
CA LEU A 106 24.60 18.48 -6.60
C LEU A 106 24.05 18.56 -5.17
N ILE A 107 24.60 19.45 -4.33
CA ILE A 107 24.03 19.73 -3.01
C ILE A 107 22.77 20.60 -3.14
N MET A 108 22.76 21.56 -4.07
CA MET A 108 21.60 22.43 -4.32
C MET A 108 20.45 21.70 -5.02
N ASP A 109 20.76 20.65 -5.79
CA ASP A 109 19.79 19.86 -6.53
C ASP A 109 18.99 18.95 -5.58
N GLY A 110 17.79 19.43 -5.22
CA GLY A 110 16.84 18.66 -4.43
C GLY A 110 16.23 17.55 -5.28
N SER A 111 15.94 16.41 -4.65
CA SER A 111 15.25 15.30 -5.30
C SER A 111 14.37 14.55 -4.31
N THR A 112 13.40 13.80 -4.80
CA THR A 112 12.56 12.92 -3.98
C THR A 112 12.26 11.62 -4.73
N VAL A 113 11.89 10.59 -3.99
CA VAL A 113 11.45 9.30 -4.55
C VAL A 113 9.92 9.29 -4.54
N PRO A 114 9.27 9.11 -5.70
CA PRO A 114 7.82 8.98 -5.71
C PRO A 114 7.42 7.70 -4.97
N PHE A 115 6.46 7.82 -4.07
CA PHE A 115 5.86 6.68 -3.40
C PHE A 115 4.51 6.36 -4.05
N ALA A 116 4.30 5.10 -4.40
CA ALA A 116 3.04 4.61 -4.95
C ALA A 116 2.55 3.44 -4.09
N VAL A 117 1.31 3.54 -3.62
CA VAL A 117 0.65 2.46 -2.88
C VAL A 117 0.06 1.47 -3.88
N THR A 118 0.29 0.17 -3.66
CA THR A 118 -0.42 -0.88 -4.39
C THR A 118 -1.48 -1.50 -3.47
N ASP A 119 -2.75 -1.24 -3.75
CA ASP A 119 -3.87 -1.61 -2.87
C ASP A 119 -4.97 -2.42 -3.58
N LEU A 120 -4.71 -2.93 -4.79
CA LEU A 120 -5.73 -3.57 -5.61
C LEU A 120 -6.42 -4.76 -4.91
N SER A 121 -5.64 -5.62 -4.24
CA SER A 121 -6.20 -6.79 -3.55
C SER A 121 -6.93 -6.38 -2.27
N TYR A 122 -6.41 -5.36 -1.58
CA TYR A 122 -7.08 -4.76 -0.44
C TYR A 122 -8.42 -4.13 -0.82
N GLU A 123 -8.51 -3.34 -1.89
CA GLU A 123 -9.75 -2.72 -2.33
C GLU A 123 -10.79 -3.76 -2.75
N LYS A 124 -10.38 -4.86 -3.39
CA LYS A 124 -11.27 -6.00 -3.64
C LYS A 124 -11.76 -6.64 -2.34
N ALA A 125 -10.88 -6.85 -1.36
CA ALA A 125 -11.23 -7.44 -0.07
C ALA A 125 -12.17 -6.53 0.74
N LYS A 126 -11.94 -5.22 0.74
CA LYS A 126 -12.76 -4.20 1.36
C LYS A 126 -14.18 -4.18 0.80
N ASN A 127 -14.33 -4.24 -0.53
CA ASN A 127 -15.62 -4.28 -1.21
C ASN A 127 -16.45 -5.54 -0.88
N LEU A 128 -15.78 -6.64 -0.54
CA LEU A 128 -16.43 -7.90 -0.13
C LEU A 128 -16.71 -7.97 1.39
N GLY A 129 -16.27 -6.97 2.16
CA GLY A 129 -16.36 -6.92 3.61
C GLY A 129 -15.07 -7.41 4.26
N ILE A 130 -14.18 -6.48 4.60
CA ILE A 130 -12.84 -6.76 5.13
C ILE A 130 -12.85 -7.65 6.39
N THR A 131 -13.86 -7.53 7.25
CA THR A 131 -14.01 -8.35 8.46
C THR A 131 -14.31 -9.82 8.15
N GLN A 132 -14.77 -10.14 6.94
CA GLN A 132 -14.99 -11.51 6.48
C GLN A 132 -13.74 -12.12 5.83
N LEU A 133 -12.67 -11.33 5.62
CA LEU A 133 -11.45 -11.75 4.96
C LEU A 133 -10.73 -12.83 5.79
N CYS A 134 -10.47 -12.54 7.06
CA CYS A 134 -9.83 -13.46 8.00
C CYS A 134 -10.86 -14.06 8.96
N ARG A 135 -10.63 -15.28 9.45
CA ARG A 135 -11.43 -15.85 10.56
C ARG A 135 -11.06 -15.20 11.89
N ASP A 136 -9.85 -14.67 11.95
CA ASP A 136 -9.35 -13.84 13.04
C ASP A 136 -9.64 -12.37 12.73
N ASP A 137 -10.61 -11.80 13.44
CA ASP A 137 -10.99 -10.39 13.31
C ASP A 137 -9.79 -9.46 13.57
N SER A 138 -8.81 -9.88 14.39
CA SER A 138 -7.64 -9.06 14.70
C SER A 138 -6.69 -8.90 13.51
N LEU A 139 -6.53 -9.94 12.68
CA LEU A 139 -5.70 -9.87 11.48
C LEU A 139 -6.38 -9.03 10.39
N ALA A 140 -7.69 -9.20 10.20
CA ALA A 140 -8.47 -8.39 9.26
C ALA A 140 -8.41 -6.89 9.62
N LEU A 141 -8.50 -6.56 10.91
CA LEU A 141 -8.37 -5.19 11.38
C LEU A 141 -6.98 -4.62 11.10
N ARG A 142 -5.91 -5.36 11.38
CA ARG A 142 -4.54 -4.90 11.11
C ARG A 142 -4.24 -4.70 9.63
N ILE A 143 -4.77 -5.56 8.76
CA ILE A 143 -4.72 -5.36 7.30
C ILE A 143 -5.40 -4.03 6.96
N ASN A 144 -6.60 -3.81 7.50
CA ASN A 144 -7.33 -2.58 7.24
C ASN A 144 -6.57 -1.34 7.75
N GLU A 145 -6.05 -1.37 8.96
CA GLU A 145 -5.28 -0.27 9.57
C GLU A 145 -4.01 0.06 8.77
N TYR A 146 -3.34 -0.95 8.22
CA TYR A 146 -2.19 -0.72 7.35
C TYR A 146 -2.57 0.13 6.14
N TYR A 147 -3.61 -0.25 5.39
CA TYR A 147 -4.00 0.50 4.19
C TYR A 147 -4.67 1.84 4.52
N THR A 148 -5.58 1.90 5.50
CA THR A 148 -6.36 3.13 5.78
C THR A 148 -5.67 4.11 6.73
N GLN A 149 -4.57 3.73 7.37
CA GLN A 149 -3.83 4.65 8.25
C GLN A 149 -2.38 4.75 7.86
N THR A 150 -1.68 3.61 7.75
CA THR A 150 -0.22 3.62 7.51
C THR A 150 0.09 4.11 6.09
N MET A 151 -0.58 3.55 5.07
CA MET A 151 -0.38 3.94 3.68
C MET A 151 -0.92 5.34 3.37
N GLU A 152 -2.10 5.69 3.88
CA GLU A 152 -2.65 7.04 3.73
C GLU A 152 -1.72 8.09 4.36
N PHE A 153 -1.19 7.84 5.56
CA PHE A 153 -0.20 8.75 6.18
C PHE A 153 1.06 8.87 5.33
N LEU A 154 1.60 7.74 4.84
CA LEU A 154 2.81 7.75 4.02
C LEU A 154 2.61 8.53 2.71
N GLN A 155 1.42 8.43 2.09
CA GLN A 155 1.07 9.22 0.93
C GLN A 155 1.06 10.73 1.26
N ILE A 156 0.39 11.14 2.35
CA ILE A 156 0.34 12.55 2.77
C ILE A 156 1.74 13.12 2.99
N VAL A 157 2.62 12.39 3.69
CA VAL A 157 3.97 12.86 3.95
C VAL A 157 4.80 12.92 2.66
N SER A 158 4.63 11.96 1.74
CA SER A 158 5.31 11.98 0.44
C SER A 158 4.86 13.16 -0.42
N GLU A 159 3.57 13.50 -0.42
CA GLU A 159 3.03 14.69 -1.09
C GLU A 159 3.60 15.98 -0.48
N PHE A 160 3.66 16.06 0.85
CA PHE A 160 4.27 17.19 1.54
C PHE A 160 5.76 17.36 1.20
N GLU A 161 6.53 16.27 1.16
CA GLU A 161 7.94 16.31 0.74
C GLU A 161 8.09 16.81 -0.70
N PHE A 162 7.21 16.37 -1.60
CA PHE A 162 7.20 16.84 -2.98
C PHE A 162 6.91 18.34 -3.08
N ASP A 163 5.95 18.85 -2.30
CA ASP A 163 5.63 20.28 -2.24
C ASP A 163 6.80 21.12 -1.72
N GLU A 164 7.51 20.64 -0.71
CA GLU A 164 8.74 21.30 -0.23
C GLU A 164 9.84 21.27 -1.28
N LEU A 165 10.05 20.15 -1.97
CA LEU A 165 11.00 20.06 -3.08
C LEU A 165 10.70 21.07 -4.19
N VAL A 166 9.43 21.28 -4.54
CA VAL A 166 9.05 22.27 -5.55
C VAL A 166 9.46 23.68 -5.12
N LYS A 167 9.31 24.03 -3.83
CA LYS A 167 9.72 25.33 -3.28
C LYS A 167 11.24 25.49 -3.29
N ASP A 168 11.97 24.43 -2.96
CA ASP A 168 13.43 24.40 -2.98
C ASP A 168 13.95 24.60 -4.41
N ASN A 169 13.37 23.88 -5.38
CA ASN A 169 13.69 24.03 -6.80
C ASN A 169 13.35 25.43 -7.33
N ASP A 170 12.25 26.03 -6.91
CA ASP A 170 11.92 27.40 -7.28
C ASP A 170 12.98 28.39 -6.77
N PHE A 171 13.42 28.23 -5.52
CA PHE A 171 14.49 29.04 -4.95
C PHE A 171 15.83 28.87 -5.67
N TRP A 172 16.26 27.64 -5.94
CA TRP A 172 17.57 27.38 -6.54
C TRP A 172 17.62 27.62 -8.05
N MET A 173 16.55 27.30 -8.77
CA MET A 173 16.58 27.25 -10.23
C MET A 173 15.95 28.47 -10.90
N LYS A 174 14.95 29.10 -10.28
CA LYS A 174 14.25 30.24 -10.89
C LYS A 174 14.64 31.59 -10.29
N ASN A 175 14.92 31.61 -8.99
CA ASN A 175 15.16 32.87 -8.27
C ASN A 175 16.64 33.27 -8.21
N GLN A 176 17.54 32.53 -8.89
CA GLN A 176 18.96 32.84 -8.99
C GLN A 176 19.28 33.50 -10.34
N GLU A 177 18.93 34.78 -10.49
CA GLU A 177 19.09 35.53 -11.77
C GLU A 177 20.53 35.59 -12.29
N GLY A 178 21.51 35.40 -11.41
CA GLY A 178 22.94 35.42 -11.74
C GLY A 178 23.54 34.05 -12.06
N ILE A 179 22.77 32.97 -12.22
CA ILE A 179 23.33 31.63 -12.45
C ILE A 179 22.70 31.00 -13.70
N GLU A 180 23.54 30.72 -14.71
CA GLU A 180 23.16 29.87 -15.83
C GLU A 180 23.37 28.39 -15.46
N PHE A 181 22.26 27.64 -15.47
CA PHE A 181 22.27 26.20 -15.22
C PHE A 181 22.44 25.42 -16.53
N GLN A 182 23.27 24.38 -16.47
CA GLN A 182 23.42 23.43 -17.57
C GLN A 182 22.53 22.21 -17.30
N TYR A 183 21.73 21.84 -18.28
CA TYR A 183 20.86 20.66 -18.21
C TYR A 183 21.32 19.60 -19.19
N ALA A 184 21.24 18.33 -18.79
CA ALA A 184 21.46 17.22 -19.69
C ALA A 184 20.30 17.16 -20.70
N THR A 185 20.60 17.41 -21.97
CA THR A 185 19.64 17.23 -23.07
C THR A 185 20.23 16.34 -24.16
N SER A 186 19.43 15.94 -25.14
CA SER A 186 19.90 15.14 -26.28
C SER A 186 20.79 15.90 -27.26
N PHE A 187 20.98 17.20 -27.05
CA PHE A 187 21.85 18.08 -27.81
C PHE A 187 22.65 18.98 -26.87
N ASP A 188 23.74 19.56 -27.37
CA ASP A 188 24.56 20.46 -26.58
C ASP A 188 23.95 21.86 -26.56
N ILE A 189 23.69 22.36 -25.35
CA ILE A 189 23.27 23.75 -25.12
C ILE A 189 24.46 24.42 -24.43
N PRO A 190 25.22 25.29 -25.13
CA PRO A 190 26.42 25.88 -24.57
C PRO A 190 26.07 26.88 -23.46
N LEU A 191 26.85 26.85 -22.38
CA LEU A 191 26.85 27.91 -21.38
C LEU A 191 27.42 29.19 -22.01
N LEU A 192 26.70 30.29 -21.88
CA LEU A 192 27.13 31.62 -22.34
C LEU A 192 27.75 32.46 -21.22
N GLN A 193 27.42 32.16 -19.96
CA GLN A 193 27.94 32.85 -18.79
C GLN A 193 29.43 32.56 -18.56
N ASP A 194 30.20 33.58 -18.17
CA ASP A 194 31.60 33.40 -17.77
C ASP A 194 31.72 32.40 -16.62
N THR A 195 32.69 31.48 -16.73
CA THR A 195 32.83 30.37 -15.77
C THR A 195 33.27 30.85 -14.39
N THR A 196 34.06 31.92 -14.30
CA THR A 196 34.53 32.48 -13.03
C THR A 196 33.40 33.22 -12.33
N GLU A 197 32.66 34.06 -13.08
CA GLU A 197 31.48 34.77 -12.59
C GLU A 197 30.40 33.80 -12.11
N ARG A 198 30.04 32.80 -12.93
CA ARG A 198 29.06 31.77 -12.59
C ARG A 198 29.41 31.06 -11.29
N ARG A 199 30.69 30.68 -11.13
CA ARG A 199 31.17 30.03 -9.90
C ARG A 199 31.04 30.95 -8.69
N ALA A 200 31.37 32.24 -8.82
CA ALA A 200 31.23 33.20 -7.74
C ALA A 200 29.76 33.32 -7.30
N ASN A 201 28.83 33.44 -8.25
CA ASN A 201 27.39 33.55 -7.98
C ASN A 201 26.82 32.28 -7.32
N ILE A 202 27.24 31.10 -7.78
CA ILE A 202 26.88 29.82 -7.14
C ILE A 202 27.37 29.79 -5.69
N LEU A 203 28.64 30.13 -5.46
CA LEU A 203 29.22 30.10 -4.12
C LEU A 203 28.52 31.10 -3.19
N GLU A 204 28.23 32.31 -3.67
CA GLU A 204 27.50 33.34 -2.93
C GLU A 204 26.11 32.85 -2.51
N ALA A 205 25.32 32.33 -3.46
CA ALA A 205 24.00 31.79 -3.17
C ALA A 205 24.07 30.62 -2.18
N PHE A 206 25.03 29.72 -2.37
CA PHE A 206 25.24 28.53 -1.53
C PHE A 206 25.58 28.85 -0.08
N VAL A 207 26.51 29.80 0.15
CA VAL A 207 26.95 30.16 1.52
C VAL A 207 26.03 31.17 2.20
N SER A 208 25.11 31.79 1.46
CA SER A 208 24.13 32.72 2.01
C SER A 208 23.30 32.06 3.13
N PRO A 209 22.87 32.80 4.17
CA PRO A 209 22.02 32.24 5.21
C PRO A 209 20.74 31.59 4.65
N LYS A 210 20.15 32.18 3.61
CA LYS A 210 18.95 31.65 2.96
C LYS A 210 19.25 30.33 2.26
N GLY A 211 20.29 30.27 1.42
CA GLY A 211 20.69 29.03 0.74
C GLY A 211 21.07 27.91 1.70
N ARG A 212 21.86 28.23 2.74
CA ARG A 212 22.20 27.29 3.81
C ARG A 212 20.97 26.75 4.54
N ASN A 213 19.92 27.56 4.73
CA ASN A 213 18.68 27.12 5.38
C ASN A 213 17.89 26.14 4.51
N TYR A 214 17.81 26.37 3.19
CA TYR A 214 17.18 25.44 2.26
C TYR A 214 17.86 24.06 2.29
N ILE A 215 19.19 23.98 2.17
CA ILE A 215 19.91 22.70 2.20
C ILE A 215 19.75 21.99 3.56
N LYS A 216 19.75 22.74 4.67
CA LYS A 216 19.50 22.17 6.01
C LYS A 216 18.07 21.63 6.14
N SER A 217 17.10 22.35 5.58
CA SER A 217 15.69 21.92 5.56
C SER A 217 15.54 20.62 4.77
N GLU A 218 16.16 20.52 3.59
CA GLU A 218 16.19 19.29 2.80
C GLU A 218 16.79 18.12 3.60
N CYS A 219 17.97 18.31 4.21
CA CYS A 219 18.62 17.28 5.02
C CYS A 219 17.71 16.81 6.17
N HIS A 220 17.05 17.76 6.84
CA HIS A 220 16.14 17.45 7.93
C HIS A 220 14.93 16.64 7.43
N MET A 221 14.33 17.04 6.31
CA MET A 221 13.22 16.33 5.69
C MET A 221 13.61 14.91 5.31
N LYS A 222 14.75 14.73 4.62
CA LYS A 222 15.23 13.40 4.21
C LYS A 222 15.48 12.49 5.40
N GLN A 223 15.98 13.04 6.50
CA GLN A 223 16.17 12.28 7.73
C GLN A 223 14.83 11.85 8.35
N GLN A 224 13.82 12.72 8.38
CA GLN A 224 12.48 12.35 8.84
C GLN A 224 11.85 11.28 7.96
N MET A 225 11.95 11.42 6.64
CA MET A 225 11.43 10.44 5.67
C MET A 225 12.08 9.08 5.82
N LEU A 226 13.40 9.04 6.02
CA LEU A 226 14.13 7.80 6.28
C LEU A 226 13.59 7.06 7.50
N GLU A 227 13.38 7.77 8.62
CA GLU A 227 12.85 7.15 9.84
C GLU A 227 11.41 6.69 9.68
N ILE A 228 10.55 7.48 9.01
CA ILE A 228 9.17 7.09 8.71
C ILE A 228 9.14 5.81 7.87
N GLN A 229 9.96 5.73 6.82
CA GLN A 229 9.98 4.56 5.95
C GLN A 229 10.57 3.32 6.62
N LYS A 230 11.57 3.47 7.50
CA LYS A 230 12.08 2.35 8.32
C LYS A 230 11.02 1.77 9.24
N ASN A 231 10.26 2.64 9.92
CA ASN A 231 9.15 2.20 10.78
C ASN A 231 8.03 1.50 9.96
N ASN A 232 7.73 2.03 8.78
CA ASN A 232 6.75 1.41 7.89
C ASN A 232 7.23 0.06 7.35
N LEU A 233 8.51 -0.06 7.01
CA LEU A 233 9.12 -1.32 6.58
C LEU A 233 8.99 -2.41 7.66
N GLU A 234 9.27 -2.08 8.92
CA GLU A 234 9.06 -3.00 10.03
C GLU A 234 7.58 -3.43 10.16
N THR A 235 6.67 -2.45 10.06
CA THR A 235 5.22 -2.66 10.18
C THR A 235 4.69 -3.60 9.08
N VAL A 236 5.02 -3.32 7.81
CA VAL A 236 4.57 -4.12 6.66
C VAL A 236 5.18 -5.53 6.68
N THR A 237 6.47 -5.65 7.05
CA THR A 237 7.16 -6.94 7.11
C THR A 237 6.50 -7.85 8.14
N LYS A 238 6.22 -7.31 9.34
CA LYS A 238 5.53 -8.06 10.40
C LYS A 238 4.10 -8.43 9.99
N LEU A 239 3.35 -7.51 9.39
CA LEU A 239 2.00 -7.79 8.91
C LEU A 239 2.01 -8.92 7.88
N ARG A 240 2.93 -8.86 6.91
CA ARG A 240 3.09 -9.89 5.89
C ARG A 240 3.39 -11.25 6.50
N GLU A 241 4.33 -11.33 7.44
CA GLU A 241 4.65 -12.59 8.14
C GLU A 241 3.43 -13.18 8.85
N ASP A 242 2.65 -12.36 9.53
CA ASP A 242 1.42 -12.78 10.22
C ASP A 242 0.37 -13.31 9.23
N ILE A 243 0.21 -12.67 8.08
CA ILE A 243 -0.69 -13.15 7.02
C ILE A 243 -0.22 -14.49 6.45
N VAL A 244 1.08 -14.63 6.18
CA VAL A 244 1.66 -15.89 5.68
C VAL A 244 1.50 -17.02 6.70
N ASN A 245 1.62 -16.72 7.99
CA ASN A 245 1.39 -17.70 9.04
C ASN A 245 -0.08 -18.10 9.14
N TYR A 246 -1.01 -17.15 8.99
CA TYR A 246 -2.44 -17.41 8.94
C TYR A 246 -2.83 -18.31 7.74
N LEU A 247 -2.20 -18.14 6.58
CA LEU A 247 -2.46 -19.00 5.42
C LEU A 247 -1.99 -20.46 5.63
N LYS A 248 -1.06 -20.70 6.56
CA LYS A 248 -0.53 -22.04 6.87
C LYS A 248 -1.32 -22.77 7.96
N SER A 249 -2.14 -22.06 8.74
CA SER A 249 -2.95 -22.60 9.86
C SER A 249 -4.31 -23.10 9.41
#